data_AF-A0A317Z3V2-F1
#
_entry.id   AF-A0A317Z3V2-F1
#
_cell.length_a   1.000
_cell.length_b   1.000
_cell.length_c   1.000
_cell.angle_alpha   90.00
_cell.angle_beta   90.00
_cell.angle_gamma   90.00
#
_symmetry.space_group_name_H-M   'P 1'
#
loop_
_entity.id
_entity.type
_entity.pdbx_description
1 polymer ?
#
loop_
_entity_poly.entity_id
_entity_poly.type
_entity_poly.pdbx_seq_one_letter_code
_entity_poly.pdbx_strand_id
1 'polypeptide(L)' 'SKFDSYIQLEYNGKKVNLKSIMGVMSLGVGKDAEITIYADGSDEKSAIDAITEVLSKEGLTK' A
#
# COMPACT_ATOMS: atom_id res chain seq x y z
N SER A 1 1.74 1.03 14.61
CA SER A 1 3.03 0.46 14.19
C SER A 1 2.90 -1.05 13.98
N LYS A 2 2.18 -1.49 12.94
CA LYS A 2 1.95 -2.93 12.67
C LYS A 2 3.12 -3.62 11.95
N PHE A 3 3.99 -2.84 11.31
CA PHE A 3 5.19 -3.29 10.63
C PHE A 3 6.32 -2.31 10.95
N ASP A 4 7.53 -2.83 11.16
CA ASP A 4 8.73 -2.02 11.37
C ASP A 4 9.25 -1.49 10.03
N SER A 5 9.08 -2.28 8.96
CA SER A 5 9.39 -1.91 7.59
C SER A 5 8.80 -0.57 7.20
N TYR A 6 9.58 0.13 6.39
CA TYR A 6 9.17 1.35 5.75
C TYR A 6 8.44 1.01 4.45
N ILE A 7 7.17 1.37 4.37
CA ILE A 7 6.30 0.98 3.27
C ILE A 7 5.79 2.24 2.58
N GLN A 8 6.07 2.35 1.29
CA GLN A 8 5.54 3.40 0.42
C GLN A 8 4.64 2.79 -0.67
N LEU A 9 3.66 3.57 -1.09
CA LEU A 9 2.87 3.28 -2.27
C LEU A 9 2.99 4.44 -3.23
N GLU A 10 3.23 4.11 -4.48
CA GLU A 10 3.23 5.02 -5.60
C GLU A 10 1.98 4.78 -6.44
N TYR A 11 1.23 5.85 -6.67
CA TYR A 11 0.08 5.86 -7.56
C TYR A 11 0.16 7.10 -8.44
N ASN A 12 0.15 6.93 -9.76
CA ASN A 12 0.16 8.03 -10.73
C ASN A 12 1.29 9.06 -10.47
N GLY A 13 2.49 8.57 -10.13
CA GLY A 13 3.67 9.39 -9.80
C GLY A 13 3.63 10.07 -8.42
N LYS A 14 2.60 9.82 -7.60
CA LYS A 14 2.52 10.30 -6.22
C LYS A 14 2.87 9.18 -5.24
N LYS A 15 3.87 9.44 -4.39
CA LYS A 15 4.31 8.53 -3.33
C LYS A 15 3.68 8.92 -1.99
N VAL A 16 3.07 7.96 -1.31
CA VAL A 16 2.55 8.12 0.05
C VAL A 16 3.08 7.02 0.95
N ASN A 17 3.19 7.32 2.25
CA ASN A 17 3.55 6.33 3.24
C ASN A 17 2.32 5.49 3.61
N LEU A 18 2.45 4.17 3.53
CA LEU A 18 1.33 3.26 3.72
C LEU A 18 1.12 2.85 5.19
N LYS A 19 1.92 3.35 6.14
CA LYS A 19 1.64 3.22 7.59
C LYS A 19 0.28 3.81 7.99
N SER A 20 -0.28 4.70 7.17
CA SER A 20 -1.62 5.23 7.34
C SER A 20 -2.47 4.91 6.11
N ILE A 21 -3.31 3.89 6.22
CA ILE A 21 -4.29 3.48 5.19
C ILE A 21 -5.15 4.65 4.68
N MET A 22 -5.38 5.66 5.54
CA MET A 22 -6.05 6.91 5.18
C MET A 22 -5.36 7.66 4.02
N GLY A 23 -4.04 7.56 3.90
CA GLY A 23 -3.28 8.18 2.80
C GLY A 23 -3.57 7.55 1.44
N VAL A 24 -3.89 6.26 1.41
CA VAL A 24 -4.25 5.52 0.18
C VAL A 24 -5.67 5.88 -0.27
N MET A 25 -6.62 5.97 0.66
CA MET A 25 -7.98 6.45 0.34
C MET A 25 -7.96 7.93 -0.11
N SER A 26 -7.12 8.76 0.50
CA SER A 26 -6.97 10.18 0.12
C SER A 26 -6.32 10.38 -1.26
N LEU A 27 -5.57 9.40 -1.78
CA LEU A 27 -5.02 9.43 -3.13
C LEU A 27 -6.11 9.26 -4.20
N GLY A 28 -7.31 8.83 -3.82
CA GLY A 28 -8.36 8.50 -4.77
C GLY A 28 -7.97 7.32 -5.65
N VAL A 29 -7.23 6.35 -5.09
CA VAL A 29 -6.92 5.09 -5.76
C VAL A 29 -8.25 4.45 -6.15
N GLY A 30 -8.56 4.49 -7.44
CA GLY A 30 -9.80 3.96 -7.98
C GLY A 30 -9.77 2.43 -8.04
N LYS A 31 -10.94 1.84 -8.25
CA LYS A 31 -11.04 0.45 -8.67
C LYS A 31 -10.21 0.26 -9.94
N ASP A 32 -9.35 -0.76 -9.97
CA ASP A 32 -8.43 -1.08 -11.08
C ASP A 32 -7.26 -0.09 -11.26
N ALA A 33 -6.88 0.61 -10.18
CA ALA A 33 -5.69 1.46 -10.19
C ALA A 33 -4.39 0.64 -10.19
N GLU A 34 -3.49 0.96 -11.10
CA GLU A 34 -2.12 0.42 -11.08
C GLU A 34 -1.30 1.19 -10.04
N ILE A 35 -0.90 0.48 -8.99
CA ILE A 35 -0.09 1.01 -7.89
C ILE A 35 1.21 0.23 -7.79
N THR A 36 2.26 0.89 -7.31
CA THR A 36 3.54 0.23 -7.00
C THR A 36 3.79 0.33 -5.51
N ILE A 37 4.03 -0.81 -4.85
CA ILE A 37 4.32 -0.85 -3.42
C ILE A 37 5.81 -1.08 -3.25
N TYR A 38 6.43 -0.25 -2.42
CA TYR A 38 7.82 -0.38 -1.98
C TYR A 38 7.79 -0.72 -0.50
N ALA A 39 8.42 -1.82 -0.10
CA ALA A 39 8.67 -2.13 1.30
C ALA A 39 10.18 -2.32 1.48
N ASP A 40 10.71 -1.73 2.55
CA ASP A 40 12.11 -1.83 2.93
C ASP A 40 12.19 -2.12 4.43
N GLY A 41 12.68 -3.31 4.78
CA GLY A 41 12.90 -3.73 6.15
C GLY A 41 12.85 -5.25 6.34
N SER A 42 13.07 -5.68 7.58
CA SER A 42 13.14 -7.10 7.95
C SER A 42 11.82 -7.86 7.77
N ASP A 43 10.70 -7.15 7.79
CA ASP A 43 9.34 -7.67 7.61
C ASP A 43 8.70 -7.24 6.28
N GLU A 44 9.51 -6.85 5.28
CA GLU A 44 9.07 -6.34 3.98
C GLU A 44 8.05 -7.26 3.29
N LYS A 45 8.29 -8.57 3.36
CA LYS A 45 7.47 -9.58 2.68
C LYS A 45 6.10 -9.72 3.34
N SER A 46 6.09 -9.83 4.67
CA SER A 46 4.86 -9.90 5.46
C SER A 46 4.05 -8.61 5.37
N ALA A 47 4.73 -7.46 5.29
CA ALA A 47 4.10 -6.17 5.07
C ALA A 47 3.40 -6.10 3.70
N ILE A 48 4.10 -6.47 2.61
CA ILE A 48 3.51 -6.48 1.26
C ILE A 48 2.31 -7.42 1.18
N ASP A 49 2.43 -8.63 1.73
CA ASP A 49 1.33 -9.61 1.70
C ASP A 49 0.09 -9.09 2.42
N ALA A 50 0.26 -8.54 3.63
CA ALA A 50 -0.86 -7.99 4.41
C ALA A 50 -1.51 -6.78 3.73
N ILE A 51 -0.70 -5.93 3.09
CA ILE A 51 -1.20 -4.76 2.36
C ILE A 51 -1.97 -5.18 1.12
N THR A 52 -1.41 -6.11 0.35
CA THR A 52 -2.06 -6.65 -0.84
C THR A 52 -3.40 -7.28 -0.47
N GLU A 53 -3.46 -8.04 0.63
CA GLU A 53 -4.71 -8.62 1.12
C GLU A 53 -5.76 -7.55 1.48
N VAL A 54 -5.34 -6.48 2.15
CA VAL A 54 -6.25 -5.36 2.49
C VAL A 54 -6.75 -4.66 1.22
N LEU A 55 -5.87 -4.38 0.26
CA LEU A 55 -6.23 -3.71 -1.00
C LEU A 55 -7.16 -4.57 -1.86
N SER A 56 -6.93 -5.88 -1.92
CA SER A 56 -7.82 -6.83 -2.58
C SER A 56 -9.17 -6.93 -1.85
N LYS A 57 -9.19 -6.92 -0.51
CA LYS A 57 -10.44 -6.91 0.27
C LYS A 57 -11.28 -5.65 0.05
N GLU A 58 -10.63 -4.50 -0.06
CA GLU A 58 -11.27 -3.22 -0.40
C GLU A 58 -11.65 -3.12 -1.89
N GLY A 59 -11.26 -4.11 -2.71
CA GLY A 59 -11.58 -4.18 -4.13
C GLY A 59 -10.86 -3.13 -4.98
N LEU A 60 -9.76 -2.58 -4.49
CA LEU A 60 -8.98 -1.52 -5.15
C LEU A 60 -8.07 -2.09 -6.24
N THR A 61 -7.58 -3.31 -6.04
CA THR A 61 -6.67 -4.01 -6.95
C THR A 61 -7.15 -5.44 -7.20
N LYS A 62 -6.99 -5.92 -8.43
CA LYS A 62 -7.39 -7.25 -8.87
C LYS A 62 -6.22 -8.22 -8.90
#